data_AF-A0A9Q3DH88-F1
#
_entry.id   AF-A0A9Q3DH88-F1
#
_cell.length_a   1.000
_cell.length_b   1.000
_cell.length_c   1.000
_cell.angle_alpha   90.00
_cell.angle_beta   90.00
_cell.angle_gamma   90.00
#
_symmetry.space_group_name_H-M   'P 1'
#
loop_
_entity.id
_entity.type
_entity.pdbx_description
1 polymer ?
#
loop_
_entity_poly.entity_id
_entity_poly.type
_entity_poly.pdbx_seq_one_letter_code
_entity_poly.pdbx_strand_id
1 'polypeptide(L)' 'MLRKNRPDFAIGEELLGKIRGHYIELYLDVERPYPPMLRRPPYPESLETMKEIERQINEFLEMDVIRKMGHLK' A
#
# COMPACT_ATOMS: atom_id res chain seq x y z
N MET A 1 -7.50 -29.25 -13.24
CA MET A 1 -7.36 -27.80 -13.50
C MET A 1 -6.60 -27.09 -12.38
N LEU A 2 -7.03 -27.12 -11.12
CA LEU A 2 -6.37 -26.43 -9.99
C LEU A 2 -4.85 -26.68 -9.82
N ARG A 3 -4.36 -27.91 -10.00
CA ARG A 3 -2.92 -28.21 -9.85
C ARG A 3 -2.04 -27.71 -11.00
N LYS A 4 -2.59 -27.57 -12.21
CA LYS A 4 -1.84 -27.16 -13.41
C LYS A 4 -1.67 -25.64 -13.48
N ASN A 5 -2.66 -24.90 -13.00
CA ASN A 5 -2.70 -23.44 -13.06
C ASN A 5 -2.40 -22.82 -11.68
N ARG A 6 -1.78 -23.58 -10.77
CA ARG A 6 -1.43 -23.12 -9.42
C ARG A 6 -0.73 -21.74 -9.38
N PRO A 7 0.20 -21.39 -10.30
CA PRO A 7 0.81 -20.06 -10.29
C PRO A 7 -0.14 -18.93 -10.72
N ASP A 8 -1.24 -19.24 -11.39
CA ASP A 8 -2.23 -18.23 -11.83
C ASP A 8 -3.20 -17.85 -10.70
N PHE A 9 -3.17 -18.57 -9.57
CA PHE A 9 -3.96 -18.27 -8.39
C PHE A 9 -3.10 -17.53 -7.37
N ALA A 10 -3.73 -16.63 -6.60
CA ALA A 10 -3.11 -15.91 -5.49
C ALA A 10 -2.83 -16.83 -4.28
N ILE A 11 -2.11 -17.93 -4.50
CA ILE A 11 -1.73 -18.91 -3.48
C ILE A 11 -0.36 -18.49 -2.94
N GLY A 12 -0.33 -17.35 -2.26
CA GLY A 12 0.62 -16.95 -1.19
C GLY A 12 2.14 -16.92 -1.42
N GLU A 13 2.70 -17.48 -2.50
CA GLU A 13 4.15 -17.63 -2.65
C GLU A 13 4.81 -16.47 -3.41
N GLU A 14 4.06 -15.75 -4.24
CA GLU A 14 4.55 -14.56 -4.94
C GLU A 14 3.99 -13.27 -4.34
N LEU A 15 4.89 -12.36 -3.99
CA LEU A 15 4.53 -11.04 -3.46
C LEU A 15 3.86 -10.20 -4.55
N LEU A 16 2.75 -9.54 -4.21
CA LEU A 16 2.00 -8.67 -5.13
C LEU A 16 2.88 -7.56 -5.74
N GLY A 17 3.84 -7.01 -4.98
CA GLY A 17 4.77 -5.98 -5.46
C GLY A 17 5.72 -6.45 -6.57
N LYS A 18 5.82 -7.76 -6.84
CA LYS A 18 6.71 -8.33 -7.87
C LYS A 18 6.12 -8.21 -9.29
N ILE A 19 4.83 -7.90 -9.42
CA ILE A 19 4.18 -7.70 -10.72
C ILE A 19 4.83 -6.48 -11.40
N ARG A 20 5.29 -6.60 -12.64
CA ARG A 20 5.90 -5.47 -13.38
C ARG A 20 4.89 -4.84 -14.33
N GLY A 21 4.99 -3.52 -14.55
CA GLY A 21 4.24 -2.81 -15.60
C GLY A 21 2.91 -2.21 -15.19
N HIS A 22 2.58 -2.16 -13.89
CA HIS A 22 1.35 -1.53 -13.37
C HIS A 22 1.57 -0.10 -12.83
N TYR A 23 2.66 0.56 -13.24
CA TYR A 23 2.93 1.94 -12.84
C TYR A 23 1.95 2.88 -13.53
N ILE A 24 1.33 3.74 -12.74
CA ILE A 24 0.38 4.75 -13.21
C ILE A 24 0.99 6.13 -12.97
N GLU A 25 1.08 6.92 -14.03
CA GLU A 25 1.37 8.34 -13.92
C GLU A 25 0.05 9.10 -13.73
N LEU A 26 -0.11 9.71 -12.57
CA LEU A 26 -1.29 10.51 -12.24
C LEU A 26 -0.96 11.99 -12.43
N TYR A 27 -1.70 12.65 -13.32
CA TYR A 27 -1.61 14.09 -13.58
C TYR A 27 -2.77 14.79 -12.86
N LEU A 28 -2.49 15.92 -12.22
CA LEU A 28 -3.52 16.76 -11.63
C LEU A 28 -3.98 17.80 -12.65
N ASP A 29 -5.29 17.98 -12.79
CA ASP A 29 -5.88 19.01 -13.66
C ASP A 29 -5.77 20.43 -13.07
N VAL A 30 -5.04 20.59 -11.97
CA VAL A 30 -4.91 21.85 -11.21
C VAL A 30 -3.46 22.25 -11.01
N GLU A 31 -3.21 23.55 -11.02
CA GLU A 31 -1.89 24.11 -10.76
C GLU A 31 -1.62 24.26 -9.25
N ARG A 32 -0.34 24.30 -8.87
CA ARG A 32 0.09 24.51 -7.49
C ARG A 32 -0.41 25.86 -6.95
N PRO A 33 -0.72 25.97 -5.64
CA PRO A 33 -0.40 25.00 -4.58
C PRO A 33 -1.62 24.17 -4.17
N TYR A 34 -1.75 22.93 -4.68
CA TYR A 34 -2.78 22.01 -4.21
C TYR A 34 -2.33 20.55 -4.12
N PRO A 35 -2.88 19.82 -3.13
CA PRO A 35 -3.61 20.32 -1.95
C PRO A 35 -2.63 20.80 -0.87
N PRO A 36 -2.93 21.86 -0.09
CA PRO A 36 -2.28 22.04 1.21
C PRO A 36 -2.52 20.78 2.04
N MET A 37 -1.47 20.27 2.69
CA MET A 37 -1.55 19.07 3.52
C MET A 37 -2.70 19.21 4.53
N LEU A 38 -3.81 18.53 4.27
CA LEU A 38 -4.80 18.20 5.28
C LEU A 38 -4.16 17.11 6.17
N ARG A 39 -3.14 17.47 6.95
CA ARG A 39 -2.68 16.65 8.07
C ARG A 39 -3.73 16.77 9.17
N ARG A 40 -4.88 16.16 8.94
CA ARG A 40 -5.74 15.77 10.05
C ARG A 40 -4.97 14.68 10.80
N PRO A 41 -4.87 14.76 12.13
CA PRO A 41 -4.38 13.60 12.87
C PRO A 41 -5.26 12.40 12.50
N PRO A 42 -4.69 11.19 12.45
CA PRO A 42 -5.51 9.99 12.32
C PRO A 42 -6.56 9.98 13.43
N TYR A 43 -7.76 9.54 13.09
CA TYR A 43 -8.82 9.40 14.07
C TYR A 43 -8.37 8.41 15.17
N PRO A 44 -8.68 8.66 16.45
CA PRO A 44 -8.31 7.73 17.51
C PRO A 44 -9.04 6.40 17.32
N GLU A 45 -8.27 5.32 17.25
CA GLU A 45 -8.78 3.95 17.13
C GLU A 45 -8.67 3.21 18.47
N SER A 46 -9.40 2.12 18.61
CA SER A 46 -9.26 1.24 19.78
C SER A 46 -7.86 0.59 19.81
N LEU A 47 -7.36 0.24 21.00
CA LEU A 47 -6.04 -0.40 21.14
C LEU A 47 -5.93 -1.73 20.38
N GLU A 48 -7.03 -2.49 20.32
CA GLU A 48 -7.09 -3.74 19.58
C GLU A 48 -7.01 -3.48 18.07
N THR A 49 -7.79 -2.51 17.59
CA THR A 49 -7.77 -2.07 16.19
C THR A 49 -6.39 -1.58 15.77
N MET A 50 -5.71 -0.79 16.60
CA MET A 50 -4.36 -0.29 16.29
C MET A 50 -3.33 -1.41 16.11
N LYS A 51 -3.38 -2.45 16.96
CA LYS A 51 -2.47 -3.61 16.85
C LYS A 51 -2.69 -4.39 15.57
N GLU A 52 -3.94 -4.58 15.18
CA GLU A 52 -4.28 -5.30 13.95
C GLU A 52 -3.89 -4.49 12.71
N ILE A 53 -4.10 -3.17 12.73
CA ILE A 53 -3.64 -2.27 11.67
C ILE A 53 -2.11 -2.33 11.55
N GLU A 54 -1.38 -2.31 12.67
CA GLU A 54 0.08 -2.39 12.67
C GLU A 54 0.57 -3.71 12.06
N ARG A 55 -0.08 -4.83 12.41
CA ARG A 55 0.19 -6.16 11.82
C ARG A 55 0.03 -6.13 10.30
N GLN A 56 -1.09 -5.59 9.80
CA GLN A 56 -1.38 -5.51 8.37
C GLN A 56 -0.42 -4.57 7.61
N ILE A 57 -0.05 -3.44 8.23
CA ILE A 57 0.94 -2.52 7.66
C ILE A 57 2.28 -3.23 7.47
N ASN A 58 2.72 -4.01 8.46
CA ASN A 58 3.97 -4.77 8.35
C ASN A 58 3.92 -5.79 7.22
N GLU A 59 2.81 -6.52 7.06
CA GLU A 59 2.61 -7.44 5.92
C GLU A 59 2.72 -6.70 4.58
N PHE A 60 2.09 -5.54 4.44
CA PHE A 60 2.14 -4.77 3.20
C PHE A 60 3.52 -4.16 2.90
N LEU A 61 4.31 -3.85 3.93
CA LEU A 61 5.70 -3.43 3.78
C LEU A 61 6.58 -4.58 3.28
N GLU A 62 6.40 -5.79 3.82
CA GLU A 62 7.12 -6.99 3.37
C GLU A 62 6.77 -7.37 1.93
N MET A 63 5.52 -7.12 1.51
CA MET A 63 5.05 -7.37 0.14
C MET A 63 5.44 -6.28 -0.88
N ASP A 64 6.14 -5.23 -0.44
CA ASP A 64 6.50 -4.04 -1.26
C ASP A 64 5.28 -3.36 -1.93
N VAL A 65 4.12 -3.45 -1.27
CA VAL A 65 2.86 -2.82 -1.72
C VAL A 65 2.80 -1.36 -1.25
N ILE A 66 3.29 -1.10 -0.03
CA ILE A 66 3.41 0.24 0.53
C ILE A 66 4.87 0.52 0.90
N ARG A 67 5.25 1.79 0.90
CA ARG A 67 6.59 2.25 1.30
C ARG A 67 6.51 3.44 2.21
N LYS A 68 7.51 3.58 3.10
CA LYS A 68 7.63 4.74 3.97
C LYS A 68 7.96 5.98 3.13
N MET A 69 7.03 6.94 3.10
CA MET A 69 7.22 8.23 2.45
C MET A 69 7.42 9.32 3.52
N GLY A 70 8.42 10.18 3.32
CA GLY A 70 8.71 11.32 4.18
C GLY A 70 9.40 12.41 3.38
N HIS A 71 9.40 13.64 3.91
CA HIS A 71 10.21 14.71 3.35
C HIS A 71 11.69 14.41 3.69
N LEU A 72 12.54 14.34 2.66
CA LEU A 72 13.97 14.58 2.84
C LEU A 72 14.10 15.93 3.56
N LYS A 73 14.84 15.96 4.66
CA LYS A 73 15.18 17.20 5.36
C LYS A 73 15.92 18.16 4.42
#